data_AF-A0A644YC41-F1
#
_entry.id   AF-A0A644YC41-F1
#
_cell.length_a   1.000
_cell.length_b   1.000
_cell.length_c   1.000
_cell.angle_alpha   90.00
_cell.angle_beta   90.00
_cell.angle_gamma   90.00
#
_symmetry.space_group_name_H-M   'P 1'
#
loop_
_entity.id
_entity.type
_entity.pdbx_description
1 polymer ?
#
loop_
_entity_poly.entity_id
_entity_poly.type
_entity_poly.pdbx_seq_one_letter_code
_entity_poly.pdbx_strand_id
1 'polypeptide(L)'
;MPLNPKFEAYLKQDFDSLYSYGPYKMREIYANMMKEGSTQLEEVGSVVDRVVTTSVRDTLIRIYTPKGEGIRPVVIWMHGGGFVL
;
A
#
# COMPACT_ATOMS: atom_id res chain seq x y z
N MET A 1 23.24 -9.08 15.41
CA MET A 1 22.05 -8.71 16.20
C MET A 1 21.00 -9.80 16.02
N PRO A 2 20.38 -10.30 17.09
CA PRO A 2 19.28 -11.26 16.95
C PRO A 2 18.04 -10.59 16.32
N LEU A 3 17.17 -11.40 15.71
CA LEU A 3 15.90 -10.93 15.17
C LEU A 3 14.98 -10.45 16.31
N ASN A 4 14.12 -9.46 16.04
CA ASN A 4 13.09 -9.10 16.99
C ASN A 4 12.14 -10.31 17.19
N PRO A 5 11.85 -10.75 18.43
CA PRO A 5 11.01 -11.92 18.70
C PRO A 5 9.63 -11.87 18.05
N LYS A 6 9.07 -10.68 17.81
CA LYS A 6 7.80 -10.52 17.08
C LYS A 6 7.86 -11.05 15.64
N PHE A 7 9.04 -10.97 15.00
CA PHE A 7 9.22 -11.47 13.64
C PHE A 7 9.57 -12.96 13.61
N GLU A 8 10.08 -13.55 14.70
CA GLU A 8 10.39 -14.99 14.74
C GLU A 8 9.14 -15.85 14.52
N ALA A 9 8.00 -15.46 15.11
CA ALA A 9 6.73 -16.15 14.89
C ALA A 9 6.20 -15.94 13.47
N TYR A 10 6.35 -14.74 12.92
CA TYR A 10 5.92 -14.40 11.57
C TYR A 10 6.69 -15.20 10.50
N LEU A 11 8.01 -15.34 10.67
CA LEU A 11 8.88 -16.06 9.74
C LEU A 11 8.68 -17.58 9.74
N LYS A 12 7.94 -18.14 10.71
CA LYS A 12 7.59 -19.58 10.73
C LYS A 12 6.48 -19.95 9.74
N GLN A 13 5.89 -18.98 9.05
CA GLN A 13 4.89 -19.24 8.01
C GLN A 13 5.52 -19.82 6.75
N ASP A 14 4.72 -20.53 5.96
CA ASP A 14 5.14 -21.09 4.67
C ASP A 14 5.07 -20.04 3.56
N PHE A 15 6.17 -19.29 3.40
CA PHE A 15 6.33 -18.32 2.31
C PHE A 15 6.62 -18.98 0.96
N ASP A 16 7.09 -20.24 0.93
CA ASP A 16 7.43 -20.91 -0.32
C ASP A 16 6.18 -21.21 -1.15
N SER A 17 5.06 -21.49 -0.47
CA SER A 17 3.75 -21.61 -1.09
C SER A 17 3.36 -20.38 -1.92
N LEU A 18 3.83 -19.18 -1.56
CA LEU A 18 3.49 -17.94 -2.27
C LEU A 18 4.03 -17.91 -3.70
N TYR A 19 5.19 -18.53 -3.93
CA TYR A 19 5.80 -18.59 -5.27
C TYR A 19 5.08 -19.55 -6.22
N SER A 20 4.24 -20.45 -5.69
CA SER A 20 3.44 -21.37 -6.50
C SER A 20 2.22 -20.69 -7.13
N TYR A 21 1.80 -19.53 -6.59
CA TYR A 21 0.63 -18.82 -7.10
C TYR A 21 0.98 -17.94 -8.31
N GLY A 22 0.09 -17.94 -9.30
CA GLY A 22 0.14 -16.98 -10.41
C GLY A 22 -0.17 -15.54 -9.95
N PRO A 23 0.16 -14.53 -10.78
CA PRO A 23 0.08 -13.11 -10.40
C PRO A 23 -1.32 -12.64 -10.00
N TYR A 24 -2.38 -13.20 -10.60
CA TYR A 24 -3.76 -12.84 -10.24
C TYR A 24 -4.12 -13.28 -8.83
N LYS A 25 -3.74 -14.50 -8.45
CA LYS A 25 -4.02 -15.00 -7.10
C LYS A 25 -3.18 -14.25 -6.06
N MET A 26 -1.93 -13.92 -6.40
CA MET A 26 -1.09 -13.11 -5.52
C MET A 26 -1.62 -11.69 -5.29
N ARG A 27 -2.17 -11.03 -6.32
CA ARG A 27 -2.85 -9.72 -6.17
C ARG A 27 -4.02 -9.77 -5.21
N GLU A 28 -4.85 -10.81 -5.33
CA GLU A 28 -6.00 -11.01 -4.43
C GLU A 28 -5.54 -11.22 -2.98
N ILE A 29 -4.58 -12.12 -2.76
CA ILE A 29 -4.02 -12.38 -1.42
C ILE A 29 -3.44 -11.09 -0.84
N TYR A 30 -2.62 -10.36 -1.60
CA TYR A 30 -2.01 -9.11 -1.15
C TYR A 30 -3.04 -8.04 -0.79
N ALA A 31 -4.07 -7.85 -1.63
CA ALA A 31 -5.14 -6.89 -1.36
C ALA A 31 -5.90 -7.20 -0.06
N ASN A 32 -6.14 -8.48 0.23
CA ASN A 32 -6.80 -8.90 1.47
C ASN A 32 -5.89 -8.69 2.70
N MET A 33 -4.61 -9.07 2.61
CA MET A 33 -3.63 -8.83 3.67
C MET A 33 -3.50 -7.34 4.02
N MET A 34 -3.49 -6.45 3.02
CA MET A 34 -3.40 -5.00 3.25
C MET A 34 -4.67 -4.43 3.90
N LYS A 35 -5.86 -4.96 3.57
CA LYS A 35 -7.12 -4.57 4.23
C LYS A 35 -7.18 -5.00 5.69
N GLU A 36 -6.69 -6.20 6.00
CA GLU A 36 -6.67 -6.73 7.35
C GLU A 36 -5.59 -6.06 8.22
N GLY A 37 -4.44 -5.71 7.61
CA GLY A 37 -3.33 -5.05 8.29
C GLY A 37 -3.51 -3.54 8.50
N SER A 38 -4.49 -2.89 7.88
CA SER A 38 -4.77 -1.47 8.09
C SER A 38 -5.56 -1.25 9.38
N THR A 39 -4.90 -1.43 10.52
CA THR A 39 -5.48 -1.09 11.82
C THR A 39 -5.36 0.41 12.05
N GLN A 40 -6.53 1.06 12.14
CA GLN A 40 -6.77 2.46 12.49
C GLN A 40 -6.26 3.48 11.44
N LEU A 41 -7.18 3.93 10.59
CA LEU A 41 -6.92 5.06 9.68
C LEU A 41 -6.92 6.35 10.51
N GLU A 42 -5.80 7.05 10.51
CA GLU A 42 -5.71 8.39 11.10
C GLU A 42 -6.53 9.39 10.28
N GLU A 43 -7.32 10.21 10.97
CA GLU A 43 -8.15 11.23 10.33
C GLU A 43 -7.28 12.38 9.79
N VAL A 44 -7.38 12.63 8.49
CA VAL A 44 -6.72 13.77 7.82
C VAL A 44 -7.73 14.88 7.51
N GLY A 45 -7.26 16.04 7.06
CA GLY A 45 -8.12 17.18 6.73
C GLY A 45 -9.04 16.90 5.53
N SER A 46 -8.53 16.27 4.47
CA SER A 46 -9.36 15.78 3.37
C SER A 46 -8.69 14.65 2.60
N VAL A 47 -9.52 13.84 1.94
CA VAL A 47 -9.10 12.79 1.00
C VAL A 47 -9.83 13.01 -0.31
N VAL A 48 -9.10 13.10 -1.41
CA VAL A 48 -9.67 13.32 -2.74
C VAL A 48 -9.08 12.33 -3.73
N ASP A 49 -9.94 11.57 -4.40
CA ASP A 49 -9.56 10.73 -5.53
C ASP A 49 -9.64 11.52 -6.83
N ARG A 50 -8.62 11.37 -7.69
CA ARG A 50 -8.58 12.02 -9.01
C ARG A 50 -8.02 11.08 -10.07
N VAL A 51 -8.48 11.26 -11.30
CA VAL A 51 -7.84 10.72 -12.49
C VAL A 51 -6.91 11.79 -13.07
N VAL A 52 -5.65 11.44 -13.27
CA VAL A 52 -4.68 12.26 -14.01
C VAL A 52 -4.49 11.65 -15.39
N THR A 53 -4.98 12.34 -16.41
CA THR A 53 -4.78 11.96 -17.81
C THR A 53 -3.42 12.45 -18.30
N THR A 54 -2.66 11.55 -18.91
CA THR A 54 -1.40 11.85 -19.59
C THR A 54 -1.48 11.42 -21.06
N SER A 55 -0.45 11.70 -21.85
CA SER A 55 -0.36 11.19 -23.23
C SER A 55 -0.28 9.66 -23.33
N VAL A 56 0.03 8.97 -22.24
CA VAL A 56 0.19 7.51 -22.21
C VAL A 56 -1.04 6.80 -21.66
N ARG A 57 -1.57 7.29 -20.53
CA ARG A 57 -2.71 6.69 -19.85
C ARG A 57 -3.36 7.62 -18.83
N ASP A 58 -4.56 7.24 -18.45
CA ASP A 58 -5.20 7.69 -17.22
C ASP A 58 -4.59 6.99 -16.00
N THR A 59 -4.28 7.75 -14.95
CA THR A 59 -3.75 7.22 -13.69
C THR A 59 -4.58 7.72 -12.53
N LEU A 60 -5.10 6.79 -11.72
CA LEU A 60 -5.78 7.11 -10.47
C LEU A 60 -4.76 7.53 -9.41
N ILE A 61 -5.03 8.65 -8.75
CA ILE A 61 -4.28 9.12 -7.59
C ILE A 61 -5.25 9.42 -6.44
N ARG A 62 -4.74 9.28 -5.21
CA ARG A 62 -5.42 9.74 -4.00
C ARG A 62 -4.58 10.81 -3.33
N ILE A 63 -5.19 11.94 -3.05
CA ILE A 63 -4.56 13.10 -2.42
C ILE A 63 -5.05 13.17 -0.97
N TYR A 64 -4.11 13.09 -0.04
CA TYR A 64 -4.36 13.30 1.38
C TYR A 64 -3.89 14.69 1.77
N THR A 65 -4.79 15.52 2.29
CA THR A 65 -4.45 16.86 2.76
C THR A 65 -4.50 16.87 4.29
N PRO A 66 -3.40 17.24 4.99
CA PRO A 66 -3.41 17.35 6.44
C PRO A 66 -4.27 18.52 6.93
N LYS A 67 -4.70 18.50 8.20
CA LYS A 67 -5.49 19.56 8.83
C LYS A 67 -4.78 20.92 8.79
N GLY A 68 -5.55 22.03 8.77
CA GLY A 68 -5.07 23.42 8.74
C GLY A 68 -5.14 24.11 7.36
N GLU A 69 -4.64 25.34 7.26
CA GLU A 69 -4.68 26.17 6.04
C GLU A 69 -3.27 26.54 5.54
N GLY A 70 -3.17 27.03 4.30
CA GLY A 70 -1.93 27.54 3.70
C GLY A 70 -1.28 26.64 2.64
N ILE A 71 -0.21 27.14 2.01
CA ILE A 71 0.59 26.41 1.02
C ILE A 71 1.40 25.32 1.72
N ARG A 72 1.49 24.14 1.09
CA ARG A 72 2.14 22.96 1.66
C ARG A 72 3.10 22.33 0.67
N PRO A 73 4.24 21.76 1.13
CA PRO A 73 5.03 20.86 0.30
C PRO A 73 4.22 19.61 -0.02
N VAL A 74 4.54 18.97 -1.15
CA VAL A 74 3.87 17.75 -1.62
C VAL A 74 4.84 16.58 -1.57
N VAL A 75 4.38 15.46 -1.05
CA VAL A 75 5.06 14.16 -1.15
C VAL A 75 4.31 13.31 -2.16
N ILE A 76 5.01 12.85 -3.19
CA ILE A 76 4.48 11.89 -4.15
C ILE A 76 4.87 10.49 -3.66
N TRP A 77 3.88 9.71 -3.25
CA TRP A 77 4.09 8.33 -2.79
C TRP A 77 3.69 7.33 -3.87
N MET A 78 4.56 6.34 -4.10
CA MET A 78 4.33 5.23 -5.04
C MET A 78 4.39 3.94 -4.24
N HIS A 79 3.34 3.12 -4.31
CA HIS A 79 3.27 1.88 -3.53
C HIS A 79 4.31 0.85 -3.99
N GLY A 80 4.70 -0.02 -3.05
CA GLY A 80 5.52 -1.19 -3.34
C GLY A 80 4.73 -2.32 -4.02
N GLY A 81 5.28 -3.53 -4.04
CA GLY A 81 4.63 -4.69 -4.67
C GLY A 81 5.33 -5.19 -5.93
N GLY A 82 6.58 -4.78 -6.16
CA GLY A 82 7.42 -5.30 -7.24
C GLY A 82 6.88 -5.02 -8.64
N PHE A 83 6.10 -3.94 -8.80
CA PHE A 83 5.41 -3.56 -10.05
C PHE A 83 4.32 -4.55 -10.50
N VAL A 84 3.95 -5.51 -9.67
CA VAL A 84 2.98 -6.56 -10.00
C VAL A 84 1.75 -6.53 -9.08
N LEU A 85 1.93 -6.34 -7.77
CA LEU A 85 0.89 -6.47 -6.74
C LEU A 85 0.05 -5.22 -6.53
#